data_AF-A0A6G0Z4C3-F1
#
_entry.id   AF-A0A6G0Z4C3-F1
#
_cell.length_a   1.000
_cell.length_b   1.000
_cell.length_c   1.000
_cell.angle_alpha   90.00
_cell.angle_beta   90.00
_cell.angle_gamma   90.00
#
_symmetry.space_group_name_H-M   'P 1'
#
loop_
_entity.id
_entity.type
_entity.pdbx_description
1 polymer ?
#
loop_
_entity_poly.entity_id
_entity_poly.type
_entity_poly.pdbx_seq_one_letter_code
_entity_poly.pdbx_strand_id
1 'polypeptide(L)'
;MLYTCNRTYYGDVGKTYEFELHRPKPDKLPFICFIKLVAPGHRLGDLIQVTLDSFTIGRFASYTNAGCPDGDLHITESDRPAVSGGWCGTSWAPAHYYSETNSITLLVRLFTLSSLDNTGYNFDFRLGYKMLNRNRAVVRYGEQKMFASKS
;
A
#
# COMPACT_ATOMS: atom_id res chain seq x y z
N MET A 1 -13.53 4.52 -7.13
CA MET A 1 -13.69 3.42 -8.12
C MET A 1 -13.32 2.11 -7.43
N LEU A 2 -14.12 1.06 -7.57
CA LEU A 2 -13.87 -0.20 -6.87
C LEU A 2 -13.01 -1.11 -7.73
N TYR A 3 -11.94 -1.62 -7.14
CA TYR A 3 -10.98 -2.47 -7.82
C TYR A 3 -11.13 -3.91 -7.32
N THR A 4 -10.82 -4.86 -8.20
CA THR A 4 -10.94 -6.28 -7.88
C THR A 4 -9.70 -6.78 -7.16
N CYS A 5 -9.94 -7.54 -6.11
CA CYS A 5 -8.89 -8.26 -5.42
C CYS A 5 -8.16 -9.28 -6.33
N ASN A 6 -6.93 -9.67 -5.97
CA ASN A 6 -6.12 -10.69 -6.66
C ASN A 6 -5.82 -10.34 -8.12
N ARG A 7 -5.47 -9.06 -8.35
CA ARG A 7 -5.15 -8.54 -9.68
C ARG A 7 -3.86 -7.75 -9.69
N THR A 8 -3.31 -7.64 -10.89
CA THR A 8 -2.18 -6.76 -11.19
C THR A 8 -2.69 -5.48 -11.83
N TYR A 9 -2.18 -4.35 -11.36
CA TYR A 9 -2.54 -3.02 -11.81
C TYR A 9 -1.32 -2.24 -12.28
N TYR A 10 -1.59 -1.34 -13.22
CA TYR A 10 -0.64 -0.45 -13.87
C TYR A 10 -1.17 0.98 -13.79
N GLY A 11 -0.35 1.95 -14.17
CA GLY A 11 -0.77 3.34 -14.26
C GLY A 11 0.20 4.17 -15.10
N ASP A 12 -0.30 5.25 -15.68
CA ASP A 12 0.56 6.21 -16.37
C ASP A 12 1.24 7.14 -15.36
N VAL A 13 2.47 7.55 -15.67
CA VAL A 13 3.18 8.58 -14.91
C VAL A 13 2.39 9.88 -14.91
N GLY A 14 2.28 10.51 -13.73
CA GLY A 14 1.59 11.79 -13.55
C GLY A 14 0.07 11.68 -13.36
N LYS A 15 -0.48 10.46 -13.37
CA LYS A 15 -1.87 10.19 -12.97
C LYS A 15 -1.92 9.50 -11.61
N THR A 16 -2.94 9.84 -10.84
CA THR A 16 -3.27 9.15 -9.59
C THR A 16 -4.47 8.25 -9.83
N TYR A 17 -4.38 7.02 -9.35
CA TYR A 17 -5.44 6.02 -9.43
C TYR A 17 -5.93 5.72 -8.02
N GLU A 18 -7.23 5.84 -7.79
CA GLU A 18 -7.84 5.53 -6.51
C GLU A 18 -8.31 4.07 -6.49
N PHE A 19 -8.12 3.40 -5.36
CA PHE A 19 -8.42 2.01 -5.13
C PHE A 19 -9.10 1.87 -3.77
N GLU A 20 -10.20 1.12 -3.72
CA GLU A 20 -10.94 0.86 -2.50
C GLU A 20 -11.33 -0.62 -2.43
N LEU A 21 -11.14 -1.23 -1.25
CA LEU A 21 -11.70 -2.54 -0.93
C LEU A 21 -12.96 -2.37 -0.10
N HIS A 22 -14.00 -3.07 -0.53
CA HIS A 22 -15.17 -3.21 0.33
C HIS A 22 -14.86 -4.06 1.54
N ARG A 23 -15.48 -3.67 2.66
CA ARG A 23 -15.50 -4.47 3.87
C ARG A 23 -15.99 -5.89 3.58
N PRO A 24 -15.20 -6.93 3.90
CA PRO A 24 -15.64 -8.31 3.81
C PRO A 24 -16.81 -8.59 4.75
N LYS A 25 -17.76 -9.42 4.31
CA LYS A 25 -18.84 -9.90 5.17
C LYS A 25 -18.29 -10.94 6.18
N PRO A 26 -18.90 -11.10 7.37
CA PRO A 26 -18.45 -12.08 8.37
C PRO A 26 -18.35 -13.52 7.84
N ASP A 27 -19.25 -13.94 6.94
CA ASP A 27 -19.26 -15.28 6.31
C ASP A 27 -18.18 -15.47 5.22
N LYS A 28 -17.42 -14.42 4.91
CA LYS A 28 -16.33 -14.41 3.92
C LYS A 28 -14.95 -14.26 4.55
N LEU A 29 -14.84 -14.45 5.86
CA LEU A 29 -13.56 -14.48 6.57
C LEU A 29 -12.97 -15.90 6.60
N PRO A 30 -11.64 -16.04 6.60
CA PRO A 30 -10.65 -14.97 6.49
C PRO A 30 -10.63 -14.36 5.08
N PHE A 31 -10.55 -13.04 5.01
CA PHE A 31 -10.39 -12.32 3.75
C PHE A 31 -8.91 -12.12 3.48
N ILE A 32 -8.45 -12.56 2.31
CA ILE A 32 -7.06 -12.44 1.87
C ILE A 32 -7.06 -11.84 0.48
N CYS A 33 -6.32 -10.74 0.32
CA CYS A 33 -6.27 -10.00 -0.92
C CYS A 33 -4.87 -9.60 -1.35
N PHE A 34 -4.50 -10.03 -2.56
CA PHE A 34 -3.27 -9.67 -3.22
C PHE A 34 -3.52 -8.59 -4.26
N ILE A 35 -2.84 -7.46 -4.14
CA ILE A 35 -2.89 -6.39 -5.13
C ILE A 35 -1.46 -6.17 -5.60
N LYS A 36 -1.18 -6.50 -6.85
CA LYS A 36 0.15 -6.29 -7.43
C LYS A 36 0.15 -4.99 -8.21
N LEU A 37 1.10 -4.11 -7.93
CA LEU A 37 1.34 -2.90 -8.70
C LEU A 37 2.66 -3.09 -9.47
N VAL A 38 2.67 -2.69 -10.76
CA VAL A 38 3.84 -2.84 -11.63
C VAL A 38 4.05 -1.55 -12.43
N ALA A 39 5.27 -1.02 -12.35
CA ALA A 39 5.77 0.14 -13.06
C ALA A 39 6.89 -0.30 -14.03
N PRO A 40 6.56 -0.89 -15.20
CA PRO A 40 7.54 -1.55 -16.07
C PRO A 40 8.50 -0.62 -16.82
N GLY A 41 8.47 0.69 -16.56
CA GLY A 41 9.30 1.71 -17.21
C GLY A 41 8.54 2.62 -18.16
N HIS A 42 9.28 3.54 -18.80
CA HIS A 42 8.77 4.49 -19.79
C HIS A 42 7.57 5.32 -19.29
N ARG A 43 6.43 5.21 -19.98
CA ARG A 43 5.18 5.94 -19.68
C ARG A 43 4.50 5.43 -18.41
N LEU A 44 4.87 4.21 -17.98
CA LEU A 44 4.31 3.54 -16.81
C LEU A 44 5.20 3.66 -15.57
N GLY A 45 6.27 4.47 -15.64
CA GLY A 45 7.14 4.81 -14.51
C GLY A 45 8.07 3.68 -14.11
N ASP A 46 8.97 3.97 -13.18
CA ASP A 46 10.02 3.07 -12.69
C ASP A 46 9.81 2.68 -11.22
N LEU A 47 9.11 3.54 -10.48
CA LEU A 47 8.81 3.39 -9.05
C LEU A 47 7.32 3.64 -8.79
N ILE A 48 6.85 3.20 -7.63
CA ILE A 48 5.45 3.25 -7.24
C ILE A 48 5.35 4.04 -5.94
N GLN A 49 4.48 5.05 -5.92
CA GLN A 49 4.04 5.67 -4.69
C GLN A 49 2.63 5.19 -4.37
N VAL A 50 2.43 4.74 -3.13
CA VAL A 50 1.12 4.45 -2.55
C VAL A 50 0.83 5.46 -1.45
N THR A 51 -0.39 5.96 -1.42
CA THR A 51 -0.94 6.78 -0.35
C THR A 51 -2.15 6.05 0.21
N LEU A 52 -2.11 5.64 1.46
CA LEU A 52 -3.27 5.09 2.17
C LEU A 52 -4.12 6.27 2.64
N ASP A 53 -5.19 6.59 1.92
CA ASP A 53 -6.06 7.75 2.17
C ASP A 53 -6.97 7.51 3.37
N SER A 54 -7.54 6.31 3.47
CA SER A 54 -8.20 5.81 4.67
C SER A 54 -7.72 4.41 4.96
N PHE A 55 -7.33 4.18 6.22
CA PHE A 55 -6.74 2.93 6.64
C PHE A 55 -7.26 2.55 8.03
N THR A 56 -8.11 1.54 8.06
CA THR A 56 -8.49 0.78 9.24
C THR A 56 -8.46 -0.70 8.85
N ILE A 57 -7.56 -1.48 9.43
CA ILE A 57 -7.57 -2.95 9.30
C ILE A 57 -7.39 -3.54 10.67
N GLY A 58 -8.42 -4.21 11.18
CA GLY A 58 -8.35 -4.90 12.46
C GLY A 58 -7.90 -3.98 13.60
N ARG A 59 -7.25 -4.54 14.60
CA ARG A 59 -6.76 -3.82 15.78
C ARG A 59 -5.26 -4.02 15.94
N PHE A 60 -4.59 -2.94 16.30
CA PHE A 60 -3.22 -2.99 16.79
C PHE A 60 -3.20 -3.44 18.26
N ALA A 61 -2.51 -4.54 18.56
CA ALA A 61 -2.41 -5.10 19.91
C ALA A 61 -1.11 -4.71 20.63
N SER A 62 0.04 -4.93 20.01
CA SER A 62 1.36 -4.56 20.56
C SER A 62 2.46 -4.69 19.51
N TYR A 63 3.55 -3.94 19.68
CA TYR A 63 4.72 -4.02 18.80
C TYR A 63 5.55 -5.29 18.98
N THR A 64 5.44 -5.95 20.14
CA THR A 64 6.31 -7.08 20.52
C THR A 64 5.54 -8.38 20.72
N ASN A 65 4.23 -8.31 21.01
CA ASN A 65 3.42 -9.47 21.31
C ASN A 65 2.07 -9.41 20.58
N ALA A 66 1.69 -10.47 19.88
CA ALA A 66 0.47 -10.59 19.08
C ALA A 66 0.29 -9.62 17.88
N GLY A 67 0.96 -8.45 17.84
CA GLY A 67 1.03 -7.60 16.64
C GLY A 67 -0.35 -7.11 16.17
N CYS A 68 -0.80 -7.73 15.08
CA CYS A 68 -2.04 -7.47 14.36
C CYS A 68 -2.91 -8.75 14.34
N PRO A 69 -3.57 -9.11 15.45
CA PRO A 69 -4.26 -10.40 15.57
C PRO A 69 -5.50 -10.52 14.66
N ASP A 70 -6.14 -9.39 14.33
CA ASP A 70 -7.41 -9.38 13.60
C ASP A 70 -7.23 -9.26 12.08
N GLY A 71 -6.07 -8.79 11.63
CA GLY A 71 -5.78 -8.53 10.23
C GLY A 71 -4.69 -7.48 10.07
N ASP A 72 -4.09 -7.45 8.89
CA ASP A 72 -2.90 -6.66 8.59
C ASP A 72 -2.76 -6.36 7.09
N LEU A 73 -2.02 -5.28 6.78
CA LEU A 73 -1.46 -5.00 5.46
C LEU A 73 0.05 -5.30 5.48
N HIS A 74 0.50 -6.13 4.54
CA HIS A 74 1.92 -6.31 4.21
C HIS A 74 2.22 -5.71 2.85
N ILE A 75 3.38 -5.07 2.71
CA ILE A 75 3.89 -4.58 1.43
C ILE A 75 5.21 -5.29 1.14
N THR A 76 5.27 -6.02 0.03
CA THR A 76 6.47 -6.72 -0.41
C THR A 76 6.91 -6.21 -1.77
N GLU A 77 8.21 -6.11 -1.98
CA GLU A 77 8.81 -5.67 -3.23
C GLU A 77 9.42 -6.85 -3.99
N SER A 78 9.31 -6.86 -5.33
CA SER A 78 9.98 -7.88 -6.14
C SER A 78 11.49 -7.75 -6.02
N ASP A 79 12.22 -8.86 -5.99
CA ASP A 79 13.70 -8.87 -5.87
C ASP A 79 14.25 -8.29 -4.56
N ARG A 80 13.42 -8.19 -3.51
CA ARG A 80 13.85 -7.82 -2.16
C ARG A 80 13.37 -8.85 -1.14
N PRO A 81 14.16 -9.10 -0.07
CA PRO A 81 13.68 -9.88 1.05
C PRO A 81 12.38 -9.26 1.58
N ALA A 82 11.41 -10.12 1.89
CA ALA A 82 10.22 -9.67 2.59
C ALA A 82 10.64 -9.05 3.93
N VAL A 83 10.35 -7.76 4.11
CA VAL A 83 10.56 -7.09 5.40
C VAL A 83 9.48 -7.54 6.37
N SER A 84 9.88 -7.85 7.59
CA SER A 84 8.97 -8.26 8.66
C SER A 84 8.21 -7.04 9.19
N GLY A 85 6.89 -7.00 8.98
CA GLY A 85 6.01 -6.02 9.61
C GLY A 85 4.65 -5.94 8.90
N GLY A 86 3.57 -6.01 9.68
CA GLY A 86 2.21 -5.81 9.21
C GLY A 86 1.63 -4.53 9.80
N TRP A 87 0.85 -3.81 8.98
CA TRP A 87 0.21 -2.56 9.40
C TRP A 87 -1.25 -2.86 9.73
N CYS A 88 -1.74 -2.41 10.89
CA CYS A 88 -3.10 -2.63 11.34
C CYS A 88 -3.52 -1.53 12.32
N GLY A 89 -4.79 -1.54 12.73
CA GLY A 89 -5.41 -0.44 13.47
C GLY A 89 -5.89 0.67 12.53
N THR A 90 -6.21 1.83 13.10
CA THR A 90 -6.74 2.99 12.39
C THR A 90 -5.68 4.07 12.26
N SER A 91 -5.48 4.57 11.04
CA SER A 91 -4.64 5.75 10.78
C SER A 91 -5.45 7.03 10.93
N TRP A 92 -4.86 8.05 11.55
CA TRP A 92 -5.45 9.38 11.72
C TRP A 92 -5.07 10.36 10.60
N ALA A 93 -4.11 9.99 9.76
CA ALA A 93 -3.64 10.77 8.61
C ALA A 93 -3.24 9.85 7.44
N PRO A 94 -3.14 10.37 6.21
CA PRO A 94 -2.67 9.57 5.09
C PRO A 94 -1.25 9.06 5.31
N ALA A 95 -1.00 7.79 5.01
CA ALA A 95 0.32 7.17 5.10
C ALA A 95 0.89 6.93 3.70
N HIS A 96 2.17 7.27 3.50
CA HIS A 96 2.82 7.13 2.19
C HIS A 96 3.85 6.00 2.18
N TYR A 97 3.90 5.26 1.09
CA TYR A 97 4.92 4.25 0.81
C TYR A 97 5.53 4.50 -0.57
N TYR A 98 6.85 4.40 -0.67
CA TYR A 98 7.61 4.57 -1.91
C TYR A 98 8.43 3.32 -2.18
N SER A 99 8.13 2.63 -3.28
CA SER A 99 8.88 1.43 -3.67
C SER A 99 10.33 1.75 -4.03
N GLU A 100 11.23 0.80 -3.80
CA GLU A 100 12.60 0.79 -4.33
C GLU A 100 12.74 -0.02 -5.62
N THR A 101 11.70 -0.77 -5.94
CA THR A 101 11.62 -1.67 -7.10
C THR A 101 10.48 -1.24 -8.00
N ASN A 102 10.42 -1.85 -9.18
CA ASN A 102 9.39 -1.59 -10.17
C ASN A 102 8.08 -2.36 -9.90
N SER A 103 8.03 -3.20 -8.86
CA SER A 103 6.83 -3.97 -8.57
C SER A 103 6.68 -4.28 -7.09
N ILE A 104 5.52 -3.92 -6.56
CA ILE A 104 5.13 -4.22 -5.17
C ILE A 104 3.86 -5.06 -5.14
N THR A 105 3.71 -5.85 -4.08
CA THR A 105 2.49 -6.58 -3.77
C THR A 105 1.98 -6.11 -2.41
N LEU A 106 0.76 -5.60 -2.38
CA LEU A 106 0.01 -5.31 -1.16
C LEU A 106 -0.77 -6.57 -0.81
N LEU A 107 -0.48 -7.16 0.34
CA LEU A 107 -1.21 -8.29 0.91
C LEU A 107 -2.08 -7.76 2.05
N VAL A 108 -3.38 -7.65 1.79
CA VAL A 108 -4.38 -7.24 2.78
C VAL A 108 -5.03 -8.49 3.35
N ARG A 109 -4.97 -8.66 4.66
CA ARG A 109 -5.55 -9.80 5.38
C ARG A 109 -6.49 -9.29 6.46
N LEU A 110 -7.63 -9.96 6.60
CA LEU A 110 -8.56 -9.76 7.70
C LEU A 110 -9.04 -11.13 8.16
N PHE A 111 -8.62 -11.51 9.36
CA PHE A 111 -8.91 -12.82 9.95
C PHE A 111 -10.21 -12.80 10.73
N THR A 112 -10.44 -11.71 11.48
CA THR A 112 -11.62 -11.55 12.32
C THR A 112 -12.18 -10.15 12.13
N LEU A 113 -13.50 -10.02 12.29
CA LEU A 113 -14.11 -8.72 12.50
C LEU A 113 -14.21 -8.50 14.01
N SER A 114 -13.27 -7.76 14.61
CA SER A 114 -13.35 -7.32 16.01
C SER A 114 -14.74 -6.76 16.35
N SER A 115 -15.38 -7.35 17.36
CA SER A 115 -16.65 -6.91 17.93
C SER A 115 -16.47 -5.98 19.15
N LEU A 116 -15.23 -5.71 19.56
CA LEU A 116 -14.90 -4.90 20.74
C LEU A 116 -15.28 -3.44 20.58
N ASP A 117 -15.25 -2.95 19.34
CA ASP A 117 -15.69 -1.60 19.01
C ASP A 117 -17.16 -1.71 18.58
N ASN A 118 -18.11 -1.46 19.48
CA ASN A 118 -19.57 -1.46 19.24
C ASN A 118 -20.04 -0.57 18.06
N THR A 119 -19.11 0.05 17.33
CA THR A 119 -19.30 0.79 16.08
C THR A 119 -19.33 -0.11 14.84
N GLY A 120 -18.77 -1.32 14.93
CA GLY A 120 -18.59 -2.21 13.78
C GLY A 120 -17.67 -1.63 12.69
N TYR A 121 -16.82 -0.64 12.99
CA TYR A 121 -15.91 0.00 12.04
C TYR A 121 -14.47 -0.48 12.24
N ASN A 122 -14.13 -1.60 11.61
CA ASN A 122 -12.83 -2.27 11.75
C ASN A 122 -12.20 -2.66 10.41
N PHE A 123 -12.81 -2.21 9.30
CA PHE A 123 -12.23 -2.32 7.97
C PHE A 123 -12.65 -1.11 7.13
N ASP A 124 -11.68 -0.27 6.79
CA ASP A 124 -11.77 0.78 5.78
C ASP A 124 -10.43 0.83 5.06
N PHE A 125 -10.43 0.60 3.76
CA PHE A 125 -9.20 0.49 2.98
C PHE A 125 -9.35 1.24 1.67
N ARG A 126 -8.79 2.44 1.65
CA ARG A 126 -8.75 3.33 0.50
C ARG A 126 -7.33 3.78 0.28
N LEU A 127 -6.85 3.67 -0.95
CA LEU A 127 -5.54 4.16 -1.34
C LEU A 127 -5.56 4.87 -2.68
N GLY A 128 -4.65 5.81 -2.85
CA GLY A 128 -4.21 6.31 -4.13
C GLY A 128 -2.86 5.67 -4.49
N TYR A 129 -2.65 5.31 -5.75
CA TYR A 129 -1.33 4.96 -6.25
C TYR A 129 -0.98 5.77 -7.50
N LYS A 130 0.32 6.03 -7.69
CA LYS A 130 0.84 6.66 -8.90
C LYS A 130 2.19 6.09 -9.27
N MET A 131 2.46 6.07 -10.56
CA MET A 131 3.76 5.67 -11.09
C MET A 131 4.68 6.88 -11.21
N LEU A 132 5.92 6.70 -10.79
CA LEU A 132 6.94 7.74 -10.75
C LEU A 132 8.09 7.37 -11.68
N ASN A 133 8.57 8.35 -12.44
CA ASN A 133 9.84 8.19 -13.13
C ASN A 133 11.00 8.40 -12.15
N ARG A 134 12.05 7.57 -12.22
CA ARG A 134 13.20 7.63 -11.30
C ARG A 134 13.86 9.02 -11.29
N ASN A 135 13.95 9.67 -12.46
CA ASN A 135 14.57 11.00 -12.61
C ASN A 135 13.67 12.14 -12.09
N ARG A 136 12.37 11.88 -11.87
CA ARG A 136 11.40 12.84 -11.34
C ARG A 136 10.94 12.51 -9.92
N ALA A 137 11.50 11.47 -9.29
CA ALA A 137 11.27 11.13 -7.89
C ALA A 137 12.06 12.07 -6.95
N VAL A 138 11.97 13.38 -7.17
CA VAL A 138 12.72 14.44 -6.48
C VAL A 138 12.43 14.48 -4.98
N VAL A 139 11.22 14.10 -4.57
CA VAL A 139 10.83 13.98 -3.14
C VAL A 139 11.71 12.95 -2.40
N ARG A 140 12.35 12.02 -3.11
CA ARG A 140 13.22 10.98 -2.55
C ARG A 140 14.71 11.27 -2.72
N TYR A 141 15.13 11.85 -3.85
CA TYR A 141 16.55 12.02 -4.19
C TYR A 141 17.06 13.47 -4.06
N GLY A 142 16.20 14.43 -3.74
CA GLY A 142 16.52 15.86 -3.83
C GLY A 142 16.65 16.32 -5.29
N GLU A 143 16.79 17.63 -5.51
CA GLU A 143 17.19 18.13 -6.83
C GLU A 143 18.61 17.63 -7.13
N GLN A 144 18.77 16.82 -8.19
CA GLN A 144 20.09 16.62 -8.77
C GLN A 144 20.54 17.96 -9.36
N LYS A 145 21.30 18.73 -8.58
CA LYS A 145 22.16 19.77 -9.16
C LYS A 145 23.16 19.05 -10.04
N MET A 146 22.88 19.03 -11.35
CA MET A 146 23.87 18.77 -12.39
C MET A 146 25.01 19.76 -12.17
N PHE A 147 26.07 19.33 -11.49
CA PHE A 147 27.33 20.06 -11.51
C PHE A 147 27.90 19.90 -12.92
N ALA A 148 27.52 20.82 -13.80
CA ALA A 148 28.22 21.03 -15.05
C ALA A 148 29.63 21.50 -14.69
N SER A 149 30.61 20.60 -14.79
CA SER A 149 32.03 20.94 -14.87
C SER A 149 32.22 21.81 -16.10
N LYS A 150 32.34 23.13 -15.92
CA LYS A 150 32.90 23.99 -16.96
C LYS A 150 34.42 23.80 -16.93
N SER A 151 34.91 23.11 -17.95
CA SER A 151 36.30 23.16 -18.44
C SER A 151 36.67 24.57 -18.89
#